data_AF-A0A0B7AE07-F1
#
_entry.id   AF-A0A0B7AE07-F1
#
_cell.length_a   1.000
_cell.length_b   1.000
_cell.length_c   1.000
_cell.angle_alpha   90.00
_cell.angle_beta   90.00
_cell.angle_gamma   90.00
#
_symmetry.space_group_name_H-M   'P 1'
#
loop_
_entity.id
_entity.type
_entity.pdbx_description
1 polymer ?
#
loop_
_entity_poly.entity_id
_entity_poly.type
_entity_poly.pdbx_seq_one_letter_code
_entity_poly.pdbx_strand_id
1 'polypeptide(L)'
;MMKILSTIFLVCSMGWSIAAHSQDTRNALQECTFLQLIKNECALENDSAGGTKNKGLYENDFVTECPPNIVFLLDGSDSVSPTGFRQAQESLVREIRAVNQAFANSNVGVVLFSDTIEEIPLQERTLTQINDLATQVQNLRQPRKKTTLYLALKRARQMLLDYSVIESRAYNGIRSGSIIVTLTDGITENNKEIIQEAKLVKNSGILIISLSIEKSNLGLLKDISRTVQNHTEAIKWSSLVGCPAKVLDAVQRGRQCRDFLMVMDGSDSVLLHQEVVRQYLTHLSLRYRRVSNAIGINIYGTDSQFQASNTRIRLEENKYDLVEKIRQKLMFPTSGGTGTDRAVSQSVTMLDDDIRGKSSALVLVTDGLTLDRQATRDAIQRARASGYLVIIIRVGAVLTDDELNYISGWDWSNIFSIASFSDLFSVDFDNRVCDVRPDTCVQACPGNTVRGPNCSCLCPDGSLNQQTGTCERSGTCIQPCPANSVRGSNCSCLCSDGRYFNQQTWTCVCPQECPTNARRDGACGCQCLDFNQIYDPVTNQCVRSDTCIQACPAN
;
A
#
# COMPACT_ATOMS: atom_id res chain seq x y z
N MET A 1 -5.33 -66.82 -10.76
CA MET A 1 -6.23 -67.63 -9.92
C MET A 1 -6.55 -66.81 -8.68
N MET A 2 -7.84 -66.70 -8.40
CA MET A 2 -8.50 -65.95 -7.32
C MET A 2 -8.04 -66.36 -5.91
N LYS A 3 -8.34 -65.46 -4.94
CA LYS A 3 -8.71 -65.73 -3.53
C LYS A 3 -7.52 -66.01 -2.57
N ILE A 4 -7.50 -65.66 -1.26
CA ILE A 4 -8.55 -65.43 -0.25
C ILE A 4 -7.89 -64.83 1.03
N LEU A 5 -8.62 -63.94 1.74
CA LEU A 5 -8.80 -63.72 3.20
C LEU A 5 -7.64 -63.96 4.20
N SER A 6 -7.30 -62.99 5.08
CA SER A 6 -8.00 -62.45 6.27
C SER A 6 -7.64 -63.19 7.57
N THR A 7 -7.73 -62.44 8.69
CA THR A 7 -8.00 -62.87 10.10
C THR A 7 -6.77 -63.40 10.89
N ILE A 8 -6.49 -63.13 12.18
CA ILE A 8 -6.95 -62.22 13.25
C ILE A 8 -6.10 -62.56 14.52
N PHE A 9 -5.81 -61.56 15.37
CA PHE A 9 -5.65 -61.59 16.85
C PHE A 9 -4.40 -62.13 17.62
N LEU A 10 -3.86 -61.18 18.44
CA LEU A 10 -3.57 -61.18 19.90
C LEU A 10 -2.26 -61.77 20.54
N VAL A 11 -1.44 -60.84 21.08
CA VAL A 11 -0.87 -60.71 22.47
C VAL A 11 0.05 -61.86 22.99
N CYS A 12 1.26 -61.66 23.53
CA CYS A 12 1.72 -60.73 24.57
C CYS A 12 3.27 -60.60 24.61
N SER A 13 3.73 -59.44 25.11
CA SER A 13 4.96 -59.17 25.90
C SER A 13 6.30 -59.85 25.56
N MET A 14 7.33 -59.04 25.26
CA MET A 14 8.40 -58.67 26.21
C MET A 14 9.43 -57.82 25.45
N GLY A 15 9.84 -56.71 26.04
CA GLY A 15 10.78 -55.78 25.42
C GLY A 15 12.22 -56.25 25.54
N TRP A 16 13.06 -55.84 24.60
CA TRP A 16 14.08 -54.79 24.80
C TRP A 16 14.96 -54.68 23.54
N SER A 17 15.12 -53.42 23.12
CA SER A 17 16.30 -52.80 22.49
C SER A 17 16.96 -53.48 21.27
N ILE A 18 16.63 -52.94 20.10
CA ILE A 18 17.16 -53.31 18.79
C ILE A 18 18.56 -52.71 18.57
N ALA A 19 19.47 -53.56 18.09
CA ALA A 19 20.68 -53.18 17.40
C ALA A 19 20.51 -53.33 15.87
N ALA A 20 21.34 -52.59 15.14
CA ALA A 20 21.89 -52.89 13.81
C ALA A 20 21.07 -52.61 12.53
N HIS A 21 21.62 -51.68 11.74
CA HIS A 21 22.20 -51.89 10.40
C HIS A 21 21.40 -52.63 9.30
N SER A 22 21.20 -51.88 8.20
CA SER A 22 21.27 -52.27 6.78
C SER A 22 19.99 -52.63 5.99
N GLN A 23 19.98 -52.04 4.79
CA GLN A 23 19.36 -52.42 3.52
C GLN A 23 17.84 -52.30 3.29
N ASP A 24 17.55 -51.35 2.39
CA ASP A 24 16.87 -51.53 1.11
C ASP A 24 15.48 -50.92 0.88
N THR A 25 15.38 -50.36 -0.31
CA THR A 25 14.28 -49.63 -0.93
C THR A 25 12.91 -50.32 -0.86
N ARG A 26 11.86 -49.56 -0.53
CA ARG A 26 10.54 -49.59 -1.18
C ARG A 26 9.62 -48.47 -0.67
N ASN A 27 9.29 -47.54 -1.57
CA ASN A 27 8.09 -46.68 -1.65
C ASN A 27 7.58 -45.96 -0.39
N ALA A 28 7.77 -44.64 -0.38
CA ALA A 28 6.74 -43.71 0.05
C ALA A 28 6.71 -42.52 -0.92
N LEU A 29 5.83 -42.59 -1.93
CA LEU A 29 5.28 -41.38 -2.54
C LEU A 29 4.52 -40.66 -1.42
N GLN A 30 5.10 -39.60 -0.88
CA GLN A 30 4.43 -38.73 0.08
C GLN A 30 3.89 -37.54 -0.71
N GLU A 31 2.59 -37.53 -0.98
CA GLU A 31 1.90 -36.35 -1.46
C GLU A 31 2.11 -35.22 -0.44
N CYS A 32 2.78 -34.15 -0.88
CA CYS A 32 3.02 -32.98 -0.03
C CYS A 32 1.69 -32.28 0.25
N THR A 33 1.40 -32.01 1.52
CA THR A 33 0.25 -31.17 1.87
C THR A 33 0.55 -29.70 1.55
N PHE A 34 -0.49 -28.92 1.23
CA PHE A 34 -0.39 -27.49 0.90
C PHE A 34 0.36 -26.67 1.98
N LEU A 35 0.18 -27.02 3.25
CA LEU A 35 0.89 -26.38 4.38
C LEU A 35 2.37 -26.76 4.48
N GLN A 36 2.78 -27.93 4.00
CA GLN A 36 4.19 -28.36 3.97
C GLN A 36 4.95 -27.76 2.79
N LEU A 37 4.25 -27.46 1.68
CA LEU A 37 4.77 -26.70 0.55
C LEU A 37 5.08 -25.25 0.93
N ILE A 38 4.28 -24.62 1.78
CA ILE A 38 4.48 -23.22 2.21
C ILE A 38 5.62 -23.09 3.24
N LYS A 39 5.93 -24.15 3.97
CA LYS A 39 6.97 -24.16 5.01
C LYS A 39 8.35 -24.62 4.55
N ASN A 40 8.52 -24.97 3.27
CA ASN A 40 9.79 -25.45 2.70
C ASN A 40 10.40 -26.67 3.45
N GLU A 41 9.56 -27.59 3.93
CA GLU A 41 10.01 -28.81 4.62
C GLU A 41 10.31 -29.97 3.65
N CYS A 42 10.21 -29.75 2.34
CA CYS A 42 10.41 -30.77 1.31
C CYS A 42 11.46 -30.35 0.26
N ALA A 43 12.73 -30.28 0.66
CA ALA A 43 13.89 -30.38 -0.24
C ALA A 43 15.16 -30.67 0.59
N LEU A 44 15.54 -31.95 0.67
CA LEU A 44 16.85 -32.35 1.19
C LEU A 44 17.58 -33.14 0.10
N GLU A 45 18.65 -32.57 -0.44
CA GLU A 45 19.76 -33.38 -1.00
C GLU A 45 20.91 -33.33 0.00
N ASN A 46 21.40 -34.50 0.39
CA ASN A 46 22.61 -34.64 1.19
C ASN A 46 23.82 -34.51 0.25
N ASP A 47 24.69 -33.53 0.49
CA ASP A 47 26.01 -33.50 -0.13
C ASP A 47 26.96 -34.48 0.59
N SER A 48 27.94 -34.99 -0.14
CA SER A 48 28.89 -36.06 0.24
C SER A 48 29.86 -35.67 1.36
N ALA A 49 29.65 -34.51 2.00
CA ALA A 49 30.52 -33.94 3.03
C ALA A 49 29.77 -33.50 4.30
N GLY A 50 28.52 -33.94 4.51
CA GLY A 50 27.85 -33.86 5.82
C GLY A 50 27.59 -32.46 6.38
N GLY A 51 27.60 -31.42 5.54
CA GLY A 51 27.26 -30.04 5.93
C GLY A 51 25.90 -29.62 5.38
N THR A 52 24.93 -29.35 6.26
CA THR A 52 23.67 -28.67 5.90
C THR A 52 23.96 -27.19 5.65
N LYS A 53 23.99 -26.79 4.37
CA LYS A 53 23.89 -25.38 4.00
C LYS A 53 22.44 -25.08 3.63
N ASN A 54 21.86 -24.07 4.26
CA ASN A 54 20.65 -23.42 3.77
C ASN A 54 20.99 -22.82 2.40
N LYS A 55 20.61 -23.50 1.32
CA LYS A 55 20.51 -22.87 0.01
C LYS A 55 19.34 -21.90 0.15
N GLY A 56 19.60 -20.59 0.09
CA GLY A 56 18.55 -19.58 0.02
C GLY A 56 17.69 -19.85 -1.21
N LEU A 57 16.62 -20.65 -1.03
CA LEU A 57 15.66 -21.02 -2.06
C LEU A 57 14.52 -20.00 -2.04
N TYR A 58 14.85 -18.80 -2.47
CA TYR A 58 13.95 -17.88 -3.15
C TYR A 58 14.83 -17.16 -4.19
N GLU A 59 15.15 -17.87 -5.27
CA GLU A 59 15.64 -17.23 -6.48
C GLU A 59 14.43 -16.47 -7.05
N ASN A 60 14.43 -15.15 -6.92
CA ASN A 60 13.29 -14.28 -7.19
C ASN A 60 12.65 -14.58 -8.56
N ASP A 61 11.45 -15.18 -8.53
CA ASP A 61 10.66 -15.62 -9.69
C ASP A 61 10.08 -14.48 -10.55
N PHE A 62 10.43 -13.23 -10.23
CA PHE A 62 9.90 -12.04 -10.87
C PHE A 62 11.05 -11.15 -11.34
N VAL A 63 10.90 -10.62 -12.55
CA VAL A 63 11.79 -9.57 -13.04
C VAL A 63 11.36 -8.28 -12.37
N THR A 64 12.14 -7.84 -11.40
CA THR A 64 11.78 -6.70 -10.58
C THR A 64 12.62 -5.47 -10.99
N GLU A 65 13.75 -5.66 -11.65
CA GLU A 65 14.63 -4.55 -12.08
C GLU A 65 14.06 -3.77 -13.28
N CYS A 66 13.93 -2.44 -13.15
CA CYS A 66 13.24 -1.60 -14.13
C CYS A 66 14.09 -0.43 -14.68
N PRO A 67 13.84 0.02 -15.93
CA PRO A 67 12.90 -0.58 -16.89
C PRO A 67 13.42 -1.93 -17.43
N PRO A 68 12.54 -2.87 -17.81
CA PRO A 68 12.98 -4.17 -18.28
C PRO A 68 13.63 -4.06 -19.67
N ASN A 69 14.66 -4.90 -19.90
CA ASN A 69 15.30 -5.07 -21.20
C ASN A 69 14.81 -6.38 -21.81
N ILE A 70 14.11 -6.31 -22.94
CA ILE A 70 13.42 -7.47 -23.52
C ILE A 70 13.96 -7.73 -24.92
N VAL A 71 14.49 -8.93 -25.15
CA VAL A 71 14.87 -9.40 -26.48
C VAL A 71 13.95 -10.53 -26.91
N PHE A 72 13.28 -10.34 -28.05
CA PHE A 72 12.46 -11.37 -28.65
C PHE A 72 13.29 -12.19 -29.64
N LEU A 73 13.22 -13.51 -29.55
CA LEU A 73 13.80 -14.45 -30.50
C LEU A 73 12.69 -14.99 -31.41
N LEU A 74 12.71 -14.61 -32.68
CA LEU A 74 11.76 -15.07 -33.69
C LEU A 74 12.38 -16.21 -34.51
N ASP A 75 11.76 -17.39 -34.46
CA ASP A 75 12.25 -18.55 -35.19
C ASP A 75 11.83 -18.52 -36.66
N GLY A 76 12.81 -18.38 -37.55
CA GLY A 76 12.64 -18.39 -39.00
C GLY A 76 13.17 -19.66 -39.66
N SER A 77 13.39 -20.73 -38.90
CA SER A 77 13.87 -22.02 -39.41
C SER A 77 12.88 -22.72 -40.34
N ASP A 78 13.33 -23.78 -41.01
CA ASP A 78 12.50 -24.58 -41.92
C ASP A 78 11.47 -25.46 -41.20
N SER A 79 11.66 -25.76 -39.90
CA SER A 79 10.69 -26.55 -39.12
C SER A 79 9.40 -25.77 -38.86
N VAL A 80 9.50 -24.45 -38.75
CA VAL A 80 8.36 -23.54 -38.64
C VAL A 80 7.74 -23.34 -40.03
N SER A 81 6.45 -23.62 -40.18
CA SER A 81 5.81 -23.42 -41.49
C SER A 81 5.71 -21.93 -41.85
N PRO A 82 5.54 -21.55 -43.13
CA PRO A 82 5.28 -20.16 -43.51
C PRO A 82 4.04 -19.55 -42.85
N THR A 83 3.06 -20.37 -42.49
CA THR A 83 1.87 -19.92 -41.76
C THR A 83 2.21 -19.73 -40.29
N GLY A 84 2.92 -20.66 -39.66
CA GLY A 84 3.40 -20.55 -38.28
C GLY A 84 4.33 -19.35 -38.09
N PHE A 85 5.19 -19.05 -39.06
CA PHE A 85 6.03 -17.86 -39.03
C PHE A 85 5.22 -16.56 -39.04
N ARG A 86 4.19 -16.46 -39.89
CA ARG A 86 3.28 -15.30 -39.89
C ARG A 86 2.56 -15.16 -38.55
N GLN A 87 2.08 -16.27 -37.97
CA GLN A 87 1.47 -16.27 -36.64
C GLN A 87 2.46 -15.84 -35.55
N ALA A 88 3.71 -16.27 -35.64
CA ALA A 88 4.78 -15.84 -34.74
C ALA A 88 5.04 -14.33 -34.88
N GLN A 89 5.09 -13.78 -36.10
CA GLN A 89 5.20 -12.33 -36.33
C GLN A 89 4.04 -11.56 -35.71
N GLU A 90 2.80 -12.03 -35.90
CA GLU A 90 1.59 -11.41 -35.33
C GLU A 90 1.63 -11.43 -33.80
N SER A 91 2.01 -12.56 -33.19
CA SER A 91 2.16 -12.69 -31.75
C SER A 91 3.29 -11.81 -31.22
N LEU A 92 4.44 -11.76 -31.90
CA LEU A 92 5.54 -10.88 -31.55
C LEU A 92 5.10 -9.41 -31.54
N VAL A 93 4.40 -8.96 -32.59
CA VAL A 93 3.87 -7.60 -32.68
C VAL A 93 2.89 -7.30 -31.53
N ARG A 94 2.02 -8.26 -31.18
CA ARG A 94 1.12 -8.13 -30.03
C ARG A 94 1.90 -7.95 -28.72
N GLU A 95 2.90 -8.79 -28.47
CA GLU A 95 3.69 -8.73 -27.24
C GLU A 95 4.56 -7.47 -27.16
N ILE A 96 5.14 -7.00 -28.27
CA ILE A 96 5.88 -5.73 -28.32
C ILE A 96 5.00 -4.57 -27.87
N ARG A 97 3.74 -4.52 -28.34
CA ARG A 97 2.78 -3.49 -27.92
C ARG A 97 2.37 -3.65 -26.46
N ALA A 98 2.15 -4.89 -26.01
CA ALA A 98 1.80 -5.18 -24.62
C ALA A 98 2.90 -4.76 -23.64
N VAL A 99 4.17 -5.01 -23.98
CA VAL A 99 5.35 -4.58 -23.21
C VAL A 99 5.36 -3.06 -23.02
N ASN A 100 5.18 -2.30 -24.10
CA ASN A 100 5.19 -0.83 -24.03
C ASN A 100 3.99 -0.26 -23.25
N GLN A 101 2.89 -1.00 -23.16
CA GLN A 101 1.74 -0.63 -22.32
C GLN A 101 1.96 -1.03 -20.85
N ALA A 102 2.64 -2.16 -20.63
CA ALA A 102 2.87 -2.73 -19.30
C ALA A 102 4.03 -2.04 -18.56
N PHE A 103 5.01 -1.48 -19.25
CA PHE A 103 6.21 -0.89 -18.64
C PHE A 103 6.58 0.44 -19.27
N ALA A 104 6.84 1.45 -18.42
CA ALA A 104 7.43 2.70 -18.88
C ALA A 104 8.89 2.51 -19.30
N ASN A 105 9.30 3.10 -20.43
CA ASN A 105 10.70 3.17 -20.90
C ASN A 105 11.38 1.80 -21.10
N SER A 106 10.63 0.74 -21.43
CA SER A 106 11.18 -0.58 -21.73
C SER A 106 12.08 -0.55 -22.97
N ASN A 107 13.17 -1.31 -22.94
CA ASN A 107 14.04 -1.48 -24.09
C ASN A 107 13.67 -2.78 -24.79
N VAL A 108 13.40 -2.71 -26.09
CA VAL A 108 12.98 -3.87 -26.89
C VAL A 108 14.05 -4.19 -27.93
N GLY A 109 14.33 -5.45 -28.19
CA GLY A 109 15.16 -5.91 -29.31
C GLY A 109 14.51 -7.12 -29.96
N VAL A 110 14.83 -7.38 -31.23
CA VAL A 110 14.33 -8.55 -31.95
C VAL A 110 15.51 -9.24 -32.63
N VAL A 111 15.55 -10.56 -32.54
CA VAL A 111 16.54 -11.41 -33.21
C VAL A 111 15.77 -12.46 -33.99
N LEU A 112 15.78 -12.35 -35.31
CA LEU A 112 15.32 -13.41 -36.20
C LEU A 112 16.45 -14.41 -36.39
N PHE A 113 16.17 -15.70 -36.19
CA PHE A 113 17.20 -16.73 -36.32
C PHE A 113 16.78 -17.89 -37.23
N SER A 114 17.75 -18.43 -37.96
CA SER A 114 17.66 -19.73 -38.62
C SER A 114 19.05 -20.37 -38.71
N ASP A 115 19.72 -20.34 -39.86
CA ASP A 115 21.17 -20.59 -39.98
C ASP A 115 21.99 -19.29 -39.83
N THR A 116 21.29 -18.16 -39.96
CA THR A 116 21.77 -16.79 -39.95
C THR A 116 20.96 -16.02 -38.92
N ILE A 117 21.50 -14.89 -38.47
CA ILE A 117 20.85 -14.02 -37.50
C ILE A 117 20.63 -12.64 -38.14
N GLU A 118 19.41 -12.13 -38.05
CA GLU A 118 19.07 -10.75 -38.38
C GLU A 118 18.59 -10.05 -37.10
N GLU A 119 19.15 -8.88 -36.81
CA GLU A 119 18.96 -8.20 -35.53
C GLU A 119 18.32 -6.83 -35.73
N ILE A 120 17.28 -6.58 -34.96
CA ILE A 120 16.77 -5.23 -34.70
C ILE A 120 17.29 -4.83 -33.32
N PRO A 121 18.04 -3.71 -33.20
CA PRO A 121 18.80 -3.38 -32.01
C PRO A 121 17.93 -3.24 -30.76
N LEU A 122 18.51 -3.61 -29.62
CA LEU A 122 17.95 -3.36 -28.30
C LEU A 122 18.06 -1.86 -28.00
N GLN A 123 16.91 -1.20 -27.88
CA GLN A 123 16.84 0.23 -27.56
C GLN A 123 15.48 0.61 -26.97
N GLU A 124 15.46 1.74 -26.28
CA GLU A 124 14.24 2.42 -25.86
C GLU A 124 13.47 2.90 -27.08
N ARG A 125 12.13 2.80 -27.06
CA ARG A 125 11.27 3.23 -28.15
C ARG A 125 10.09 4.02 -27.63
N THR A 126 9.79 5.12 -28.30
CA THR A 126 8.52 5.85 -28.18
C THR A 126 7.38 5.07 -28.81
N LEU A 127 6.13 5.45 -28.53
CA LEU A 127 4.94 4.82 -29.11
C LEU A 127 4.98 4.79 -30.66
N THR A 128 5.46 5.87 -31.29
CA THR A 128 5.63 5.92 -32.75
C THR A 128 6.67 4.92 -33.23
N GLN A 129 7.83 4.85 -32.57
CA GLN A 129 8.89 3.90 -32.91
C GLN A 129 8.50 2.43 -32.65
N ILE A 130 7.56 2.17 -31.74
CA ILE A 130 6.97 0.84 -31.54
C ILE A 130 6.11 0.44 -32.75
N ASN A 131 5.36 1.37 -33.35
CA ASN A 131 4.63 1.08 -34.58
C ASN A 131 5.58 0.83 -35.75
N ASP A 132 6.67 1.60 -35.87
CA ASP A 132 7.71 1.35 -36.87
C ASP A 132 8.38 -0.01 -36.66
N LEU A 133 8.67 -0.39 -35.41
CA LEU A 133 9.19 -1.71 -35.06
C LEU A 133 8.20 -2.82 -35.44
N ALA A 134 6.91 -2.63 -35.18
CA ALA A 134 5.89 -3.59 -35.57
C ALA A 134 5.86 -3.80 -37.09
N THR A 135 5.95 -2.71 -37.88
CA THR A 135 6.04 -2.79 -39.33
C THR A 135 7.34 -3.46 -39.80
N GLN A 136 8.49 -3.17 -39.16
CA GLN A 136 9.75 -3.86 -39.46
C GLN A 136 9.62 -5.37 -39.20
N VAL A 137 9.07 -5.77 -38.05
CA VAL A 137 8.84 -7.19 -37.70
C VAL A 137 7.93 -7.87 -38.73
N GLN A 138 6.85 -7.23 -39.16
CA GLN A 138 5.95 -7.77 -40.19
C GLN A 138 6.62 -7.96 -41.56
N ASN A 139 7.66 -7.17 -41.86
CA ASN A 139 8.39 -7.23 -43.11
C ASN A 139 9.59 -8.20 -43.09
N LEU A 140 9.94 -8.75 -41.91
CA LEU A 140 10.98 -9.77 -41.79
C LEU A 140 10.64 -10.99 -42.67
N ARG A 141 11.65 -11.50 -43.37
CA ARG A 141 11.50 -12.63 -44.29
C ARG A 141 12.01 -13.90 -43.63
N GLN A 142 11.17 -14.94 -43.60
CA GLN A 142 11.55 -16.24 -43.07
C GLN A 142 12.73 -16.85 -43.87
N PRO A 143 13.89 -17.12 -43.25
CA PRO A 143 15.04 -17.68 -43.96
C PRO A 143 14.85 -19.15 -44.39
N ARG A 144 14.08 -19.95 -43.62
CA ARG A 144 13.77 -21.36 -43.87
C ARG A 144 14.98 -22.26 -44.08
N LYS A 145 15.90 -22.25 -43.11
CA LYS A 145 17.07 -23.13 -43.10
C LYS A 145 17.12 -23.92 -41.80
N LYS A 146 18.20 -23.86 -41.03
CA LYS A 146 18.37 -24.65 -39.80
C LYS A 146 17.75 -23.96 -38.58
N THR A 147 17.59 -24.69 -37.49
CA THR A 147 17.14 -24.16 -36.20
C THR A 147 18.33 -23.99 -35.25
N THR A 148 18.92 -22.79 -35.18
CA THR A 148 20.06 -22.50 -34.28
C THR A 148 19.66 -21.70 -33.04
N LEU A 149 18.67 -22.17 -32.29
CA LEU A 149 18.18 -21.49 -31.08
C LEU A 149 19.28 -21.22 -30.04
N TYR A 150 20.29 -22.11 -29.91
CA TYR A 150 21.41 -21.88 -28.99
C TYR A 150 22.24 -20.63 -29.37
N LEU A 151 22.45 -20.37 -30.67
CA LEU A 151 23.14 -19.14 -31.12
C LEU A 151 22.29 -17.90 -30.86
N ALA A 152 20.97 -18.00 -31.06
CA ALA A 152 20.04 -16.92 -30.79
C ALA A 152 19.99 -16.57 -29.29
N LEU A 153 19.93 -17.58 -28.41
CA LEU A 153 20.02 -17.40 -26.95
C LEU A 153 21.34 -16.75 -26.54
N LYS A 154 22.47 -17.25 -27.08
CA LYS A 154 23.79 -16.67 -26.84
C LYS A 154 23.86 -15.21 -27.26
N ARG A 155 23.32 -14.89 -28.44
CA ARG A 155 23.34 -13.54 -28.97
C ARG A 155 22.46 -12.60 -28.15
N ALA A 156 21.23 -13.00 -27.82
CA ALA A 156 20.34 -12.21 -26.97
C ALA A 156 20.92 -11.99 -25.58
N ARG A 157 21.56 -13.00 -24.97
CA ARG A 157 22.29 -12.85 -23.71
C ARG A 157 23.38 -11.79 -23.82
N GLN A 158 24.19 -11.82 -24.89
CA GLN A 158 25.22 -10.81 -25.13
C GLN A 158 24.60 -9.41 -25.31
N MET A 159 23.56 -9.26 -26.13
CA MET A 159 22.85 -7.99 -26.31
C MET A 159 22.38 -7.40 -24.98
N LEU A 160 21.78 -8.23 -24.11
CA LEU A 160 21.28 -7.80 -22.81
C LEU A 160 22.42 -7.43 -21.86
N LEU A 161 23.49 -8.23 -21.81
CA LEU A 161 24.65 -7.95 -20.97
C LEU A 161 25.37 -6.67 -21.42
N ASP A 162 25.62 -6.50 -22.72
CA ASP A 162 26.28 -5.31 -23.27
C ASP A 162 25.46 -4.04 -23.00
N TYR A 163 24.13 -4.12 -23.12
CA TYR A 163 23.23 -3.00 -22.85
C TYR A 163 23.14 -2.67 -21.36
N SER A 164 23.28 -3.67 -20.48
CA SER A 164 23.24 -3.51 -19.03
C SER A 164 24.45 -2.77 -18.43
N VAL A 165 25.53 -2.59 -19.20
CA VAL A 165 26.74 -1.85 -18.79
C VAL A 165 26.52 -0.33 -18.78
N ILE A 166 25.40 0.16 -19.33
CA ILE A 166 25.09 1.59 -19.35
C ILE A 166 24.60 2.03 -17.96
N GLU A 167 25.50 2.63 -17.17
CA GLU A 167 25.33 3.07 -15.76
C GLU A 167 24.09 3.93 -15.48
N SER A 168 23.45 4.48 -16.51
CA SER A 168 22.45 5.54 -16.38
C SER A 168 20.99 5.07 -16.26
N ARG A 169 20.68 3.77 -16.23
CA ARG A 169 19.33 3.33 -16.62
C ARG A 169 18.41 2.77 -15.55
N ALA A 170 18.91 2.30 -14.41
CA ALA A 170 17.99 1.89 -13.35
C ALA A 170 17.71 3.06 -12.42
N TYR A 171 16.45 3.47 -12.33
CA TYR A 171 16.03 4.54 -11.42
C TYR A 171 16.34 4.23 -9.95
N ASN A 172 16.53 2.94 -9.63
CA ASN A 172 16.97 2.45 -8.34
C ASN A 172 18.49 2.22 -8.24
N GLY A 173 19.25 2.08 -9.33
CA GLY A 173 20.69 1.77 -9.31
C GLY A 173 21.04 0.28 -9.31
N ILE A 174 20.13 -0.61 -9.75
CA ILE A 174 20.42 -2.04 -9.98
C ILE A 174 20.76 -2.29 -11.46
N ARG A 175 21.40 -3.42 -11.77
CA ARG A 175 21.47 -3.97 -13.14
C ARG A 175 20.05 -4.27 -13.65
N SER A 176 19.92 -4.58 -14.94
CA SER A 176 18.65 -4.52 -15.67
C SER A 176 17.85 -5.82 -15.65
N GLY A 177 16.53 -5.71 -15.45
CA GLY A 177 15.56 -6.81 -15.49
C GLY A 177 15.39 -7.35 -16.89
N SER A 178 16.27 -8.30 -17.22
CA SER A 178 16.49 -8.75 -18.58
C SER A 178 15.66 -9.98 -18.88
N ILE A 179 14.96 -9.96 -20.02
CA ILE A 179 14.01 -10.99 -20.41
C ILE A 179 14.30 -11.39 -21.85
N ILE A 180 14.32 -12.70 -22.10
CA ILE A 180 14.30 -13.27 -23.44
C ILE A 180 12.94 -13.93 -23.65
N VAL A 181 12.25 -13.54 -24.71
CA VAL A 181 11.00 -14.20 -25.13
C VAL A 181 11.26 -14.95 -26.42
N THR A 182 11.11 -16.27 -26.42
CA THR A 182 11.27 -17.09 -27.62
C THR A 182 9.92 -17.34 -28.30
N LEU A 183 9.89 -17.29 -29.63
CA LEU A 183 8.75 -17.69 -30.46
C LEU A 183 9.23 -18.77 -31.42
N THR A 184 9.06 -20.03 -31.03
CA THR A 184 9.67 -21.19 -31.70
C THR A 184 8.82 -22.45 -31.52
N ASP A 185 8.96 -23.40 -32.43
CA ASP A 185 8.45 -24.77 -32.28
C ASP A 185 9.41 -25.65 -31.45
N GLY A 186 10.64 -25.21 -31.19
CA GLY A 186 11.66 -25.98 -30.46
C GLY A 186 12.10 -27.27 -31.17
N ILE A 187 11.79 -27.45 -32.45
CA ILE A 187 12.20 -28.62 -33.22
C ILE A 187 13.63 -28.41 -33.70
N THR A 188 14.55 -29.23 -33.21
CA THR A 188 15.99 -29.05 -33.43
C THR A 188 16.77 -30.33 -33.17
N GLU A 189 17.97 -30.42 -33.74
CA GLU A 189 18.93 -31.51 -33.51
C GLU A 189 19.89 -31.19 -32.34
N ASN A 190 19.85 -29.97 -31.79
CA ASN A 190 20.90 -29.40 -30.92
C ASN A 190 20.41 -29.16 -29.47
N ASN A 191 19.63 -30.09 -28.92
CA ASN A 191 19.01 -29.92 -27.60
C ASN A 191 20.04 -29.68 -26.48
N LYS A 192 21.21 -30.33 -26.57
CA LYS A 192 22.26 -30.23 -25.53
C LYS A 192 22.84 -28.82 -25.46
N GLU A 193 23.17 -28.25 -26.61
CA GLU A 193 23.72 -26.90 -26.75
C GLU A 193 22.70 -25.84 -26.30
N ILE A 194 21.42 -26.04 -26.64
CA ILE A 194 20.32 -25.16 -26.22
C ILE A 194 20.17 -25.15 -24.70
N ILE A 195 20.16 -26.33 -24.07
CA ILE A 195 20.06 -26.44 -22.60
C ILE A 195 21.29 -25.82 -21.92
N GLN A 196 22.49 -26.02 -22.47
CA GLN A 196 23.72 -25.43 -21.94
C GLN A 196 23.70 -23.90 -22.01
N GLU A 197 23.32 -23.33 -23.14
CA GLU A 197 23.24 -21.88 -23.29
C GLU A 197 22.12 -21.29 -22.43
N ALA A 198 20.95 -21.95 -22.34
CA ALA A 198 19.87 -21.52 -21.46
C ALA A 198 20.29 -21.49 -19.98
N LYS A 199 21.16 -22.41 -19.54
CA LYS A 199 21.76 -22.33 -18.20
C LYS A 199 22.64 -21.09 -18.03
N LEU A 200 23.42 -20.71 -19.05
CA LEU A 200 24.23 -19.49 -19.00
C LEU A 200 23.35 -18.23 -18.97
N VAL A 201 22.23 -18.22 -19.69
CA VAL A 201 21.22 -17.15 -19.64
C VAL A 201 20.65 -17.01 -18.23
N LYS A 202 20.16 -18.11 -17.65
CA LYS A 202 19.60 -18.15 -16.29
C LYS A 202 20.64 -17.71 -15.24
N ASN A 203 21.87 -18.22 -15.32
CA ASN A 203 22.98 -17.84 -14.43
C ASN A 203 23.38 -16.36 -14.55
N SER A 204 22.99 -15.69 -15.65
CA SER A 204 23.19 -14.25 -15.83
C SER A 204 22.03 -13.41 -15.28
N GLY A 205 21.06 -14.01 -14.59
CA GLY A 205 19.88 -13.34 -14.05
C GLY A 205 18.83 -12.98 -15.11
N ILE A 206 18.88 -13.62 -16.29
CA ILE A 206 17.97 -13.33 -17.40
C ILE A 206 16.80 -14.32 -17.40
N LEU A 207 15.58 -13.80 -17.38
CA LEU A 207 14.36 -14.61 -17.46
C LEU A 207 14.11 -15.09 -18.89
N ILE A 208 13.79 -16.37 -19.08
CA ILE A 208 13.36 -16.89 -20.39
C ILE A 208 11.88 -17.27 -20.35
N ILE A 209 11.10 -16.70 -21.28
CA ILE A 209 9.71 -17.04 -21.56
C ILE A 209 9.65 -17.67 -22.95
N SER A 210 8.90 -18.76 -23.14
CA SER A 210 8.70 -19.37 -24.45
C SER A 210 7.23 -19.32 -24.87
N LEU A 211 7.00 -18.79 -26.08
CA LEU A 211 5.75 -18.87 -26.80
C LEU A 211 5.87 -20.01 -27.82
N SER A 212 5.11 -21.07 -27.61
CA SER A 212 5.12 -22.23 -28.50
C SER A 212 4.37 -21.95 -29.79
N ILE A 213 5.04 -22.22 -30.91
CA ILE A 213 4.49 -22.14 -32.27
C ILE A 213 4.14 -23.54 -32.75
N GLU A 214 2.98 -23.67 -33.41
CA GLU A 214 2.51 -24.91 -34.03
C GLU A 214 2.63 -26.14 -33.10
N LYS A 215 3.03 -27.30 -33.64
CA LYS A 215 3.31 -28.50 -32.88
C LYS A 215 4.76 -28.45 -32.38
N SER A 216 4.93 -27.98 -31.15
CA SER A 216 6.24 -27.71 -30.57
C SER A 216 6.79 -28.84 -29.68
N ASN A 217 8.11 -28.86 -29.51
CA ASN A 217 8.80 -29.65 -28.51
C ASN A 217 8.67 -28.99 -27.13
N LEU A 218 7.50 -29.14 -26.50
CA LEU A 218 7.20 -28.56 -25.19
C LEU A 218 8.15 -29.03 -24.07
N GLY A 219 8.75 -30.23 -24.20
CA GLY A 219 9.74 -30.72 -23.23
C GLY A 219 10.97 -29.82 -23.20
N LEU A 220 11.58 -29.58 -24.37
CA LEU A 220 12.73 -28.69 -24.49
C LEU A 220 12.41 -27.27 -24.01
N LEU A 221 11.26 -26.72 -24.42
CA LEU A 221 10.87 -25.36 -24.02
C LEU A 221 10.71 -25.23 -22.50
N LYS A 222 10.19 -26.27 -21.82
CA LYS A 222 10.08 -26.29 -20.36
C LYS A 222 11.43 -26.38 -19.67
N ASP A 223 12.40 -27.09 -20.25
CA ASP A 223 13.75 -27.20 -19.69
C ASP A 223 14.49 -25.85 -19.71
N ILE A 224 14.25 -25.04 -20.75
CA ILE A 224 14.94 -23.75 -20.92
C ILE A 224 14.17 -22.55 -20.36
N SER A 225 12.85 -22.59 -20.26
CA SER A 225 12.05 -21.42 -19.87
C SER A 225 11.45 -21.53 -18.48
N ARG A 226 11.17 -20.37 -17.88
CA ARG A 226 10.38 -20.29 -16.65
C ARG A 226 8.90 -20.57 -16.91
N THR A 227 8.42 -20.06 -18.03
CA THR A 227 7.04 -20.19 -18.49
C THR A 227 7.03 -20.58 -19.95
N VAL A 228 6.18 -21.56 -20.28
CA VAL A 228 5.87 -21.95 -21.65
C VAL A 228 4.37 -21.77 -21.82
N GLN A 229 3.96 -21.00 -22.81
CA GLN A 229 2.55 -20.77 -23.13
C GLN A 229 2.34 -20.83 -24.65
N ASN A 230 1.09 -21.05 -25.08
CA ASN A 230 0.77 -20.99 -26.50
C ASN A 230 0.95 -19.57 -27.03
N HIS A 231 1.53 -19.39 -28.21
CA HIS A 231 1.68 -18.08 -28.83
C HIS A 231 0.36 -17.33 -29.05
N THR A 232 -0.79 -18.00 -29.06
CA THR A 232 -2.11 -17.35 -29.16
C THR A 232 -2.55 -16.68 -27.86
N GLU A 233 -1.96 -17.08 -26.73
CA GLU A 233 -2.23 -16.50 -25.41
C GLU A 233 -1.27 -15.34 -25.15
N ALA A 234 -1.80 -14.19 -24.75
CA ALA A 234 -0.99 -13.04 -24.40
C ALA A 234 -0.19 -13.31 -23.11
N ILE A 235 1.06 -12.81 -23.05
CA ILE A 235 1.85 -12.91 -21.82
C ILE A 235 1.21 -12.02 -20.75
N LYS A 236 0.96 -12.60 -19.57
CA LYS A 236 0.55 -11.82 -18.39
C LYS A 236 1.77 -11.13 -17.79
N TRP A 237 2.22 -10.06 -18.45
CA TRP A 237 3.43 -9.33 -18.10
C TRP A 237 3.49 -8.89 -16.62
N SER A 238 2.37 -8.47 -16.05
CA SER A 238 2.25 -8.08 -14.64
C SER A 238 2.47 -9.21 -13.64
N SER A 239 2.35 -10.48 -14.05
CA SER A 239 2.64 -11.63 -13.18
C SER A 239 4.06 -12.17 -13.33
N LEU A 240 4.86 -11.62 -14.24
CA LEU A 240 6.24 -12.08 -14.50
C LEU A 240 7.25 -10.96 -14.25
N VAL A 241 6.79 -9.71 -14.31
CA VAL A 241 7.61 -8.52 -14.18
C VAL A 241 6.93 -7.58 -13.19
N GLY A 242 7.62 -7.33 -12.09
CA GLY A 242 7.20 -6.38 -11.05
C GLY A 242 7.42 -4.92 -11.43
N CYS A 243 7.64 -4.62 -12.70
CA CYS A 243 7.90 -3.27 -13.16
C CYS A 243 6.62 -2.46 -13.29
N PRO A 244 6.60 -1.22 -12.79
CA PRO A 244 5.42 -0.36 -12.88
C PRO A 244 5.17 0.11 -14.32
N ALA A 245 3.89 0.08 -14.72
CA ALA A 245 3.43 0.64 -15.99
C ALA A 245 3.61 2.16 -16.06
N LYS A 246 3.54 2.83 -14.91
CA LYS A 246 3.75 4.27 -14.76
C LYS A 246 4.57 4.54 -13.51
N VAL A 247 5.64 5.30 -13.71
CA VAL A 247 6.53 5.77 -12.65
C VAL A 247 6.42 7.28 -12.57
N LEU A 248 6.23 7.80 -11.37
CA LEU A 248 6.25 9.23 -11.15
C LEU A 248 7.68 9.79 -11.22
N ASP A 249 7.82 10.99 -11.77
CA ASP A 249 9.12 11.65 -11.89
C ASP A 249 9.74 11.97 -10.53
N ALA A 250 11.05 12.27 -10.55
CA ALA A 250 11.74 12.80 -9.38
C ALA A 250 11.08 14.12 -8.92
N VAL A 251 10.95 14.27 -7.61
CA VAL A 251 10.41 15.49 -6.99
C VAL A 251 11.31 16.67 -7.35
N GLN A 252 10.70 17.76 -7.82
CA GLN A 252 11.42 18.93 -8.28
C GLN A 252 12.22 19.59 -7.14
N ARG A 253 13.44 20.03 -7.45
CA ARG A 253 14.30 20.74 -6.50
C ARG A 253 13.60 22.02 -6.02
N GLY A 254 13.76 22.34 -4.74
CA GLY A 254 13.24 23.57 -4.14
C GLY A 254 11.85 23.45 -3.51
N ARG A 255 11.16 22.30 -3.66
CA ARG A 255 9.94 22.01 -2.89
C ARG A 255 10.28 21.80 -1.40
N GLN A 256 9.41 22.30 -0.53
CA GLN A 256 9.49 22.11 0.93
C GLN A 256 8.70 20.87 1.31
N CYS A 257 9.39 19.78 1.62
CA CYS A 257 8.76 18.50 1.91
C CYS A 257 8.80 18.15 3.39
N ARG A 258 7.69 17.63 3.89
CA ARG A 258 7.58 16.94 5.18
C ARG A 258 8.50 15.74 5.18
N ASP A 259 9.00 15.43 6.36
CA ASP A 259 9.55 14.11 6.60
C ASP A 259 8.39 13.11 6.60
N PHE A 260 8.62 11.88 6.15
CA PHE A 260 7.54 10.90 6.19
C PHE A 260 8.02 9.49 6.45
N LEU A 261 7.15 8.74 7.13
CA LEU A 261 7.34 7.34 7.41
C LEU A 261 6.41 6.51 6.52
N MET A 262 7.00 5.62 5.73
CA MET A 262 6.26 4.61 4.98
C MET A 262 5.92 3.46 5.92
N VAL A 263 4.63 3.21 6.15
CA VAL A 263 4.13 2.15 7.03
C VAL A 263 3.49 1.09 6.15
N MET A 264 4.18 -0.02 5.93
CA MET A 264 3.78 -1.05 4.98
C MET A 264 3.24 -2.27 5.73
N ASP A 265 2.05 -2.73 5.33
CA ASP A 265 1.57 -4.04 5.76
C ASP A 265 2.57 -5.11 5.31
N GLY A 266 2.97 -5.98 6.23
CA GLY A 266 3.89 -7.10 6.03
C GLY A 266 3.18 -8.44 6.26
N SER A 267 1.86 -8.47 6.12
CA SER A 267 1.04 -9.68 6.16
C SER A 267 1.41 -10.69 5.07
N ASP A 268 0.94 -11.92 5.21
CA ASP A 268 1.20 -13.03 4.28
C ASP A 268 0.93 -12.69 2.80
N SER A 269 -0.10 -11.89 2.52
CA SER A 269 -0.44 -11.45 1.16
C SER A 269 0.58 -10.46 0.59
N VAL A 270 1.23 -9.67 1.43
CA VAL A 270 2.31 -8.77 1.02
C VAL A 270 3.63 -9.51 0.81
N LEU A 271 3.84 -10.66 1.48
CA LEU A 271 5.05 -11.48 1.29
C LEU A 271 5.19 -11.98 -0.14
N LEU A 272 4.08 -12.31 -0.80
CA LEU A 272 4.06 -12.66 -2.23
C LEU A 272 4.55 -11.51 -3.13
N HIS A 273 4.55 -10.28 -2.61
CA HIS A 273 4.92 -9.05 -3.33
C HIS A 273 6.11 -8.32 -2.68
N GLN A 274 6.87 -8.96 -1.80
CA GLN A 274 7.95 -8.31 -1.03
C GLN A 274 8.99 -7.61 -1.92
N GLU A 275 9.34 -8.20 -3.07
CA GLU A 275 10.31 -7.60 -3.99
C GLU A 275 9.76 -6.34 -4.67
N VAL A 276 8.48 -6.35 -5.06
CA VAL A 276 7.80 -5.18 -5.64
C VAL A 276 7.77 -4.05 -4.60
N VAL A 277 7.45 -4.37 -3.35
CA VAL A 277 7.44 -3.39 -2.24
C VAL A 277 8.84 -2.84 -1.98
N ARG A 278 9.87 -3.70 -1.89
CA ARG A 278 11.26 -3.27 -1.67
C ARG A 278 11.72 -2.30 -2.75
N GLN A 279 11.35 -2.57 -4.00
CA GLN A 279 11.70 -1.70 -5.10
C GLN A 279 10.92 -0.42 -5.16
N TYR A 280 9.62 -0.48 -4.84
CA TYR A 280 8.82 0.73 -4.68
C TYR A 280 9.44 1.65 -3.64
N LEU A 281 9.81 1.13 -2.47
CA LEU A 281 10.45 1.91 -1.41
C LEU A 281 11.81 2.49 -1.86
N THR A 282 12.60 1.70 -2.59
CA THR A 282 13.88 2.15 -3.16
C THR A 282 13.67 3.27 -4.18
N HIS A 283 12.71 3.10 -5.07
CA HIS A 283 12.38 4.04 -6.12
C HIS A 283 11.82 5.34 -5.54
N LEU A 284 10.85 5.25 -4.63
CA LEU A 284 10.28 6.37 -3.90
C LEU A 284 11.38 7.17 -3.19
N SER A 285 12.31 6.49 -2.51
CA SER A 285 13.44 7.16 -1.85
C SER A 285 14.24 8.02 -2.83
N LEU A 286 14.56 7.48 -4.00
CA LEU A 286 15.35 8.20 -5.01
C LEU A 286 14.57 9.28 -5.74
N ARG A 287 13.23 9.19 -5.84
CA ARG A 287 12.41 10.31 -6.33
C ARG A 287 12.60 11.56 -5.48
N TYR A 288 12.77 11.39 -4.17
CA TYR A 288 12.96 12.50 -3.21
C TYR A 288 14.43 12.92 -3.03
N ARG A 289 15.38 12.41 -3.84
CA ARG A 289 16.82 12.72 -3.70
C ARG A 289 17.21 14.18 -3.91
N ARG A 290 16.31 15.00 -4.46
CA ARG A 290 16.55 16.41 -4.80
C ARG A 290 15.91 17.40 -3.82
N VAL A 291 15.24 16.91 -2.78
CA VAL A 291 14.56 17.72 -1.76
C VAL A 291 15.12 17.40 -0.37
N SER A 292 15.00 18.36 0.56
CA SER A 292 15.48 18.23 1.94
C SER A 292 14.37 17.71 2.85
N ASN A 293 14.20 16.40 2.86
CA ASN A 293 13.38 15.68 3.82
C ASN A 293 14.10 14.40 4.29
N ALA A 294 13.61 13.75 5.33
CA ALA A 294 13.93 12.38 5.64
C ALA A 294 12.76 11.44 5.35
N ILE A 295 13.11 10.20 5.01
CA ILE A 295 12.15 9.12 4.81
C ILE A 295 12.57 7.98 5.71
N GLY A 296 11.60 7.40 6.43
CA GLY A 296 11.80 6.17 7.18
C GLY A 296 10.80 5.11 6.74
N ILE A 297 11.03 3.88 7.18
CA ILE A 297 10.25 2.70 6.76
C ILE A 297 9.92 1.87 7.97
N ASN A 298 8.67 1.43 8.06
CA ASN A 298 8.18 0.51 9.07
C ASN A 298 7.34 -0.58 8.39
N ILE A 299 7.88 -1.80 8.29
CA ILE A 299 7.11 -2.97 7.86
C ILE A 299 6.58 -3.66 9.12
N TYR A 300 5.27 -3.89 9.16
CA TYR A 300 4.60 -4.45 10.33
C TYR A 300 3.88 -5.77 10.05
N GLY A 301 3.65 -6.56 11.10
CA GLY A 301 2.88 -7.81 11.06
C GLY A 301 2.33 -8.13 12.45
N THR A 302 1.61 -9.22 12.61
CA THR A 302 0.96 -9.55 13.90
C THR A 302 1.77 -10.43 14.84
N ASP A 303 2.79 -11.13 14.35
CA ASP A 303 3.57 -12.04 15.19
C ASP A 303 4.62 -11.26 16.02
N SER A 304 4.73 -11.67 17.28
CA SER A 304 5.48 -11.00 18.34
C SER A 304 6.99 -11.07 18.16
N GLN A 305 7.51 -11.97 17.31
CA GLN A 305 8.93 -11.97 16.90
C GLN A 305 9.26 -10.82 15.93
N PHE A 306 8.24 -10.16 15.34
CA PHE A 306 8.38 -9.15 14.28
C PHE A 306 8.50 -7.69 14.76
N GLN A 307 8.89 -7.49 16.02
CA GLN A 307 9.35 -6.19 16.53
C GLN A 307 10.87 -5.99 16.45
N ALA A 308 11.57 -6.84 15.69
CA ALA A 308 12.99 -6.70 15.46
C ALA A 308 13.31 -5.39 14.73
N SER A 309 14.43 -4.75 15.09
CA SER A 309 14.88 -3.47 14.51
C SER A 309 15.14 -3.53 13.01
N ASN A 310 15.23 -4.72 12.41
CA ASN A 310 15.54 -4.95 10.99
C ASN A 310 14.31 -4.90 10.04
N THR A 311 13.08 -4.86 10.54
CA THR A 311 11.89 -4.53 9.71
C THR A 311 11.65 -3.02 9.61
N ARG A 312 12.55 -2.22 10.20
CA ARG A 312 12.42 -0.78 10.36
C ARG A 312 13.69 -0.08 9.94
N ILE A 313 13.53 1.05 9.28
CA ILE A 313 14.59 2.00 9.01
C ILE A 313 14.12 3.33 9.58
N ARG A 314 14.92 3.91 10.47
CA ARG A 314 14.66 5.25 11.03
C ARG A 314 14.67 6.28 9.89
N LEU A 315 14.26 7.51 10.20
CA LEU A 315 14.26 8.60 9.22
C LEU A 315 15.68 8.86 8.67
N GLU A 316 15.84 8.75 7.36
CA GLU A 316 17.11 8.97 6.65
C GLU A 316 17.02 10.17 5.68
N GLU A 317 17.86 11.18 5.91
CA GLU A 317 18.00 12.33 5.01
C GLU A 317 18.71 11.94 3.71
N ASN A 318 19.79 11.16 3.81
CA ASN A 318 20.50 10.68 2.63
C ASN A 318 19.72 9.53 1.97
N LYS A 319 19.13 9.83 0.80
CA LYS A 319 18.32 8.87 0.05
C LYS A 319 19.13 7.70 -0.52
N TYR A 320 20.42 7.88 -0.77
CA TYR A 320 21.27 6.77 -1.21
C TYR A 320 21.55 5.80 -0.07
N ASP A 321 21.81 6.31 1.13
CA ASP A 321 22.00 5.46 2.32
C ASP A 321 20.71 4.72 2.69
N LEU A 322 19.56 5.40 2.56
CA LEU A 322 18.25 4.77 2.73
C LEU A 322 18.05 3.61 1.76
N VAL A 323 18.38 3.80 0.48
CA VAL A 323 18.32 2.75 -0.53
C VAL A 323 19.19 1.55 -0.17
N GLU A 324 20.43 1.77 0.27
CA GLU A 324 21.31 0.67 0.67
C GLU A 324 20.77 -0.06 1.91
N LYS A 325 20.19 0.67 2.88
CA LYS A 325 19.51 0.06 4.04
C LYS A 325 18.29 -0.77 3.61
N ILE A 326 17.48 -0.28 2.68
CA ILE A 326 16.33 -1.02 2.11
C ILE A 326 16.78 -2.33 1.46
N ARG A 327 17.90 -2.31 0.75
CA ARG A 327 18.40 -3.50 0.04
C ARG A 327 19.02 -4.53 0.93
N GLN A 328 19.89 -4.08 1.83
CA GLN A 328 20.80 -4.96 2.54
C GLN A 328 20.29 -5.35 3.93
N LYS A 329 19.40 -4.53 4.52
CA LYS A 329 19.03 -4.65 5.93
C LYS A 329 17.54 -4.81 6.15
N LEU A 330 16.69 -4.28 5.26
CA LEU A 330 15.24 -4.34 5.42
C LEU A 330 14.73 -5.77 5.20
N MET A 331 14.27 -6.37 6.30
CA MET A 331 13.66 -7.68 6.30
C MET A 331 12.14 -7.56 6.18
N PHE A 332 11.55 -8.47 5.41
CA PHE A 332 10.11 -8.69 5.38
C PHE A 332 9.75 -9.82 6.35
N PRO A 333 8.55 -9.81 6.95
CA PRO A 333 8.09 -10.92 7.77
C PRO A 333 8.08 -12.24 6.98
N THR A 334 8.06 -13.38 7.69
CA THR A 334 7.90 -14.70 7.04
C THR A 334 6.49 -15.24 7.18
N SER A 335 5.71 -14.67 8.10
CA SER A 335 4.29 -14.91 8.27
C SER A 335 3.64 -13.83 9.16
N GLY A 336 2.35 -13.57 9.03
CA GLY A 336 1.60 -12.68 9.91
C GLY A 336 0.35 -12.06 9.28
N GLY A 337 -0.51 -11.50 10.12
CA GLY A 337 -1.67 -10.71 9.71
C GLY A 337 -1.46 -9.20 9.86
N THR A 338 -2.55 -8.45 9.73
CA THR A 338 -2.59 -6.98 9.63
C THR A 338 -2.80 -6.31 11.00
N GLY A 339 -1.70 -5.99 11.68
CA GLY A 339 -1.66 -5.31 13.00
C GLY A 339 -1.59 -3.77 12.92
N THR A 340 -2.50 -3.16 12.15
CA THR A 340 -2.41 -1.75 11.73
C THR A 340 -2.42 -0.74 12.88
N ASP A 341 -3.19 -0.99 13.94
CA ASP A 341 -3.24 -0.15 15.14
C ASP A 341 -1.87 0.00 15.82
N ARG A 342 -1.18 -1.12 16.02
CA ARG A 342 0.15 -1.19 16.60
C ARG A 342 1.18 -0.57 15.67
N ALA A 343 1.04 -0.80 14.36
CA ALA A 343 1.92 -0.24 13.35
C ALA A 343 1.87 1.29 13.33
N VAL A 344 0.67 1.87 13.36
CA VAL A 344 0.47 3.32 13.43
C VAL A 344 1.04 3.87 14.73
N SER A 345 0.76 3.24 15.86
CA SER A 345 1.26 3.71 17.17
C SER A 345 2.79 3.68 17.25
N GLN A 346 3.42 2.62 16.75
CA GLN A 346 4.88 2.51 16.70
C GLN A 346 5.51 3.50 15.72
N SER A 347 4.83 3.75 14.59
CA SER A 347 5.24 4.74 13.61
C SER A 347 5.23 6.15 14.18
N VAL A 348 4.22 6.48 14.99
CA VAL A 348 4.19 7.75 15.75
C VAL A 348 5.39 7.85 16.68
N THR A 349 5.73 6.80 17.43
CA THR A 349 6.95 6.81 18.27
C THR A 349 8.23 7.06 17.45
N MET A 350 8.36 6.46 16.27
CA MET A 350 9.51 6.70 15.38
C MET A 350 9.60 8.15 14.89
N LEU A 351 8.45 8.81 14.69
CA LEU A 351 8.37 10.21 14.31
C LEU A 351 8.63 11.14 15.51
N ASP A 352 8.10 10.80 16.70
CA ASP A 352 8.30 11.58 17.93
C ASP A 352 9.77 11.58 18.38
N ASP A 353 10.50 10.49 18.14
CA ASP A 353 11.93 10.42 18.42
C ASP A 353 12.78 11.33 17.48
N ASP A 354 12.19 11.92 16.44
CA ASP A 354 12.91 12.79 15.52
C ASP A 354 13.18 14.17 16.12
N ILE A 355 14.41 14.32 16.63
CA ILE A 355 14.89 15.56 17.25
C ILE A 355 14.91 16.77 16.32
N ARG A 356 14.73 16.58 15.00
CA ARG A 356 14.70 17.67 14.01
C ARG A 356 13.41 18.49 14.06
N GLY A 357 12.35 17.96 14.68
CA GLY A 357 11.10 18.69 14.90
C GLY A 357 10.41 19.17 13.62
N LYS A 358 10.65 18.48 12.49
CA LYS A 358 10.03 18.82 11.20
C LYS A 358 8.59 18.33 11.13
N SER A 359 7.76 19.13 10.45
CA SER A 359 6.43 18.73 9.98
C SER A 359 6.53 17.35 9.30
N SER A 360 5.82 16.34 9.82
CA SER A 360 5.97 14.94 9.39
C SER A 360 4.64 14.31 8.95
N ALA A 361 4.74 13.25 8.14
CA ALA A 361 3.60 12.48 7.66
C ALA A 361 3.78 10.97 7.86
N LEU A 362 2.66 10.26 7.98
CA LEU A 362 2.58 8.81 8.02
C LEU A 362 1.85 8.35 6.76
N VAL A 363 2.52 7.57 5.92
CA VAL A 363 1.94 6.99 4.70
C VAL A 363 1.70 5.51 4.94
N LEU A 364 0.46 5.17 5.30
CA LEU A 364 0.02 3.81 5.59
C LEU A 364 -0.41 3.09 4.31
N VAL A 365 0.21 1.96 4.02
CA VAL A 365 -0.15 1.07 2.90
C VAL A 365 -0.68 -0.24 3.46
N THR A 366 -1.91 -0.59 3.11
CA THR A 366 -2.60 -1.79 3.63
C THR A 366 -3.42 -2.46 2.54
N ASP A 367 -3.38 -3.79 2.48
CA ASP A 367 -4.16 -4.60 1.55
C ASP A 367 -5.26 -5.42 2.27
N GLY A 368 -5.12 -5.66 3.57
CA GLY A 368 -6.00 -6.50 4.37
C GLY A 368 -6.93 -5.76 5.34
N LEU A 369 -7.89 -6.52 5.89
CA LEU A 369 -8.71 -6.09 7.01
C LEU A 369 -7.88 -5.97 8.29
N THR A 370 -8.13 -4.93 9.07
CA THR A 370 -7.48 -4.73 10.37
C THR A 370 -8.04 -5.72 11.39
N LEU A 371 -7.18 -6.25 12.28
CA LEU A 371 -7.64 -7.13 13.36
C LEU A 371 -8.60 -6.45 14.34
N ASP A 372 -8.34 -5.18 14.66
CA ASP A 372 -9.19 -4.35 15.51
C ASP A 372 -9.42 -2.99 14.85
N ARG A 373 -10.65 -2.81 14.38
CA ARG A 373 -11.08 -1.64 13.62
C ARG A 373 -11.14 -0.39 14.48
N GLN A 374 -11.62 -0.51 15.72
CA GLN A 374 -11.76 0.61 16.66
C GLN A 374 -10.37 1.05 17.14
N ALA A 375 -9.51 0.11 17.51
CA ALA A 375 -8.13 0.43 17.89
C ALA A 375 -7.35 1.08 16.73
N THR A 376 -7.56 0.62 15.49
CA THR A 376 -6.93 1.21 14.31
C THR A 376 -7.43 2.64 14.07
N ARG A 377 -8.74 2.86 14.14
CA ARG A 377 -9.33 4.20 14.08
C ARG A 377 -8.72 5.12 15.14
N ASP A 378 -8.69 4.67 16.38
CA ASP A 378 -8.17 5.46 17.50
C ASP A 378 -6.68 5.79 17.32
N ALA A 379 -5.88 4.84 16.82
CA ALA A 379 -4.47 5.08 16.50
C ALA A 379 -4.29 6.14 15.41
N ILE A 380 -5.08 6.07 14.33
CA ILE A 380 -5.06 7.06 13.23
C ILE A 380 -5.50 8.43 13.75
N GLN A 381 -6.56 8.52 14.55
CA GLN A 381 -7.01 9.80 15.12
C GLN A 381 -5.98 10.38 16.09
N ARG A 382 -5.32 9.56 16.91
CA ARG A 382 -4.22 10.01 17.78
C ARG A 382 -3.03 10.54 16.98
N ALA A 383 -2.66 9.89 15.87
CA ALA A 383 -1.59 10.38 15.00
C ALA A 383 -1.94 11.77 14.42
N ARG A 384 -3.18 11.96 13.96
CA ARG A 384 -3.66 13.27 13.47
C ARG A 384 -3.73 14.32 14.57
N ALA A 385 -4.21 13.96 15.77
CA ALA A 385 -4.26 14.83 16.93
C ALA A 385 -2.85 15.31 17.33
N SER A 386 -1.84 14.45 17.16
CA SER A 386 -0.43 14.76 17.39
C SER A 386 0.20 15.63 16.29
N GLY A 387 -0.57 16.01 15.27
CA GLY A 387 -0.14 16.94 14.21
C GLY A 387 0.42 16.26 12.97
N TYR A 388 0.41 14.92 12.90
CA TYR A 388 0.90 14.19 11.74
C TYR A 388 -0.14 14.14 10.62
N LEU A 389 0.32 14.39 9.39
CA LEU A 389 -0.48 14.12 8.20
C LEU A 389 -0.57 12.60 8.01
N VAL A 390 -1.77 12.03 8.02
CA VAL A 390 -1.97 10.59 7.77
C VAL A 390 -2.52 10.39 6.36
N ILE A 391 -1.75 9.71 5.52
CA ILE A 391 -2.12 9.28 4.17
C ILE A 391 -2.36 7.78 4.20
N ILE A 392 -3.47 7.32 3.62
CA ILE A 392 -3.82 5.90 3.56
C ILE A 392 -3.86 5.46 2.09
N ILE A 393 -3.13 4.42 1.75
CA ILE A 393 -3.12 3.78 0.43
C ILE A 393 -3.69 2.37 0.61
N ARG A 394 -4.92 2.18 0.15
CA ARG A 394 -5.56 0.86 0.06
C ARG A 394 -5.08 0.13 -1.18
N VAL A 395 -4.65 -1.13 -1.02
CA VAL A 395 -4.30 -2.03 -2.13
C VAL A 395 -5.37 -3.14 -2.26
N GLY A 396 -5.83 -3.38 -3.48
CA GLY A 396 -6.84 -4.40 -3.75
C GLY A 396 -8.25 -4.04 -3.24
N ALA A 397 -9.11 -5.05 -3.16
CA ALA A 397 -10.53 -4.90 -2.86
C ALA A 397 -10.98 -5.54 -1.53
N VAL A 398 -10.05 -6.12 -0.76
CA VAL A 398 -10.36 -6.80 0.50
C VAL A 398 -10.84 -5.80 1.56
N LEU A 399 -10.18 -4.64 1.65
CA LEU A 399 -10.60 -3.53 2.51
C LEU A 399 -11.73 -2.74 1.83
N THR A 400 -12.98 -2.92 2.30
CA THR A 400 -14.15 -2.26 1.70
C THR A 400 -14.15 -0.74 1.95
N ASP A 401 -14.91 0.01 1.16
CA ASP A 401 -15.05 1.47 1.35
C ASP A 401 -15.65 1.81 2.72
N ASP A 402 -16.59 1.00 3.22
CA ASP A 402 -17.19 1.18 4.56
C ASP A 402 -16.18 0.99 5.68
N GLU A 403 -15.32 -0.02 5.54
CA GLU A 403 -14.27 -0.29 6.50
C GLU A 403 -13.22 0.83 6.49
N LEU A 404 -12.78 1.21 5.30
CA LEU A 404 -11.84 2.30 5.08
C LEU A 404 -12.38 3.64 5.62
N ASN A 405 -13.67 3.91 5.41
CA ASN A 405 -14.41 5.04 5.97
C ASN A 405 -14.29 5.09 7.49
N TYR A 406 -14.57 3.95 8.13
CA TYR A 406 -14.60 3.86 9.57
C TYR A 406 -13.21 4.07 10.18
N ILE A 407 -12.18 3.36 9.69
CA ILE A 407 -10.82 3.48 10.23
C ILE A 407 -10.19 4.85 9.94
N SER A 408 -10.53 5.46 8.80
CA SER A 408 -10.06 6.81 8.45
C SER A 408 -10.79 7.92 9.21
N GLY A 409 -11.80 7.61 10.02
CA GLY A 409 -12.60 8.61 10.71
C GLY A 409 -13.36 9.54 9.76
N TRP A 410 -13.88 8.98 8.66
CA TRP A 410 -14.66 9.70 7.63
C TRP A 410 -13.89 10.85 6.95
N ASP A 411 -12.56 10.83 6.99
CA ASP A 411 -11.70 11.78 6.30
C ASP A 411 -11.09 11.16 5.03
N TRP A 412 -11.65 11.53 3.87
CA TRP A 412 -11.24 11.07 2.55
C TRP A 412 -10.14 11.91 1.90
N SER A 413 -9.70 13.01 2.53
CA SER A 413 -8.83 13.99 1.88
C SER A 413 -7.45 13.44 1.48
N ASN A 414 -7.02 12.36 2.14
CA ASN A 414 -5.70 11.74 2.01
C ASN A 414 -5.78 10.21 1.81
N ILE A 415 -6.81 9.74 1.11
CA ILE A 415 -7.00 8.31 0.81
C ILE A 415 -6.74 8.05 -0.67
N PHE A 416 -5.94 7.03 -0.96
CA PHE A 416 -5.67 6.51 -2.29
C PHE A 416 -6.08 5.05 -2.35
N SER A 417 -6.59 4.59 -3.50
CA SER A 417 -6.96 3.19 -3.73
C SER A 417 -6.37 2.71 -5.04
N ILE A 418 -5.71 1.55 -4.99
CA ILE A 418 -5.05 0.93 -6.14
C ILE A 418 -5.40 -0.55 -6.22
N ALA A 419 -5.31 -1.15 -7.41
CA ALA A 419 -5.71 -2.54 -7.60
C ALA A 419 -4.65 -3.54 -7.11
N SER A 420 -3.37 -3.19 -7.20
CA SER A 420 -2.25 -4.09 -6.93
C SER A 420 -1.02 -3.36 -6.40
N PHE A 421 -0.07 -4.09 -5.80
CA PHE A 421 1.20 -3.50 -5.32
C PHE A 421 2.04 -2.86 -6.43
N SER A 422 1.94 -3.35 -7.69
CA SER A 422 2.61 -2.73 -8.83
C SER A 422 2.10 -1.32 -9.15
N ASP A 423 0.88 -0.99 -8.76
CA ASP A 423 0.29 0.33 -9.01
C ASP A 423 0.79 1.41 -8.05
N LEU A 424 1.49 1.02 -6.95
CA LEU A 424 2.04 1.95 -5.94
C LEU A 424 2.93 3.03 -6.56
N PHE A 425 3.69 2.67 -7.60
CA PHE A 425 4.61 3.57 -8.30
C PHE A 425 3.93 4.75 -9.00
N SER A 426 2.61 4.67 -9.20
CA SER A 426 1.79 5.69 -9.84
C SER A 426 1.04 6.58 -8.84
N VAL A 427 1.07 6.24 -7.54
CA VAL A 427 0.36 6.99 -6.50
C VAL A 427 1.05 8.32 -6.23
N ASP A 428 0.43 9.41 -6.68
CA ASP A 428 0.95 10.76 -6.49
C ASP A 428 0.39 11.38 -5.21
N PHE A 429 1.17 11.24 -4.14
CA PHE A 429 0.94 11.98 -2.89
C PHE A 429 1.92 13.14 -2.70
N ASP A 430 2.70 13.51 -3.72
CA ASP A 430 3.78 14.50 -3.59
C ASP A 430 3.24 15.84 -3.12
N ASN A 431 2.09 16.29 -3.64
CA ASN A 431 1.48 17.55 -3.23
C ASN A 431 0.98 17.54 -1.77
N ARG A 432 0.74 16.37 -1.18
CA ARG A 432 0.36 16.26 0.24
C ARG A 432 1.59 16.41 1.14
N VAL A 433 2.72 15.85 0.73
CA VAL A 433 3.96 15.88 1.53
C VAL A 433 4.87 17.07 1.20
N CYS A 434 4.83 17.63 0.00
CA CYS A 434 5.76 18.66 -0.50
C CYS A 434 5.17 20.06 -0.72
N ASP A 435 3.86 20.25 -0.49
CA ASP A 435 3.26 21.58 -0.42
C ASP A 435 3.01 21.97 1.03
N VAL A 436 4.07 21.88 1.84
CA VAL A 436 4.09 22.52 3.15
C VAL A 436 4.00 24.02 2.89
N ARG A 437 2.79 24.59 3.00
CA ARG A 437 2.66 26.04 3.20
C ARG A 437 3.59 26.38 4.37
N PRO A 438 4.49 27.37 4.24
CA PRO A 438 5.41 27.74 5.32
C PRO A 438 4.62 27.82 6.61
N ASP A 439 5.01 27.00 7.58
CA ASP A 439 4.24 26.69 8.77
C ASP A 439 3.73 27.97 9.44
N THR A 440 2.44 28.29 9.28
CA THR A 440 1.74 29.20 10.20
C THR A 440 1.16 28.43 11.39
N CYS A 441 1.42 27.13 11.48
CA CYS A 441 0.72 26.22 12.39
C CYS A 441 1.74 25.42 13.21
N VAL A 442 2.75 26.12 13.73
CA VAL A 442 3.78 25.57 14.63
C VAL A 442 3.20 25.31 16.02
N GLN A 443 2.07 25.92 16.38
CA GLN A 443 1.46 25.67 17.68
C GLN A 443 0.70 24.34 17.72
N ALA A 444 1.11 23.47 18.64
CA ALA A 444 0.33 22.32 19.06
C ALA A 444 -1.07 22.77 19.49
N CYS A 445 -2.08 22.01 19.09
CA CYS A 445 -3.44 22.28 19.49
C CYS A 445 -3.59 22.03 21.01
N PRO A 446 -4.10 23.00 21.79
CA PRO A 446 -4.16 22.87 23.24
C PRO A 446 -5.11 21.75 23.68
N GLY A 447 -4.73 21.04 24.75
CA GLY A 447 -5.58 20.04 25.40
C GLY A 447 -5.94 18.84 24.53
N ASN A 448 -7.22 18.49 24.52
CA ASN A 448 -7.81 17.32 23.82
C ASN A 448 -8.42 17.68 22.46
N THR A 449 -7.89 18.70 21.78
CA THR A 449 -8.35 19.16 20.46
C THR A 449 -7.56 18.48 19.34
N VAL A 450 -8.17 18.31 18.16
CA VAL A 450 -7.52 17.73 16.97
C VAL A 450 -7.30 18.78 15.90
N ARG A 451 -6.22 18.68 15.13
CA ARG A 451 -5.91 19.66 14.09
C ARG A 451 -6.83 19.46 12.87
N GLY A 452 -7.53 20.53 12.49
CA GLY A 452 -8.37 20.59 11.29
C GLY A 452 -7.61 21.00 10.02
N PRO A 453 -8.27 20.90 8.84
CA PRO A 453 -7.65 21.13 7.53
C PRO A 453 -7.13 22.56 7.29
N ASN A 454 -7.56 23.55 8.08
CA ASN A 454 -7.11 24.95 8.00
C ASN A 454 -6.29 25.41 9.23
N CYS A 455 -5.62 24.49 9.94
CA CYS A 455 -4.89 24.76 11.18
C CYS A 455 -5.72 25.28 12.36
N SER A 456 -7.04 25.20 12.26
CA SER A 456 -7.95 25.37 13.40
C SER A 456 -7.92 24.11 14.26
N CYS A 457 -7.89 24.26 15.58
CA CYS A 457 -8.10 23.15 16.50
C CYS A 457 -9.61 22.84 16.57
N LEU A 458 -9.96 21.59 16.34
CA LEU A 458 -11.32 21.07 16.26
C LEU A 458 -11.59 20.08 17.39
N CYS A 459 -12.86 19.84 17.68
CA CYS A 459 -13.28 18.86 18.67
C CYS A 459 -14.01 17.70 18.00
N PRO A 460 -13.45 16.47 18.05
CA PRO A 460 -14.06 15.30 17.41
C PRO A 460 -15.45 14.98 17.97
N ASP A 461 -15.63 15.18 19.29
CA ASP A 461 -16.82 14.72 20.04
C ASP A 461 -17.50 15.85 20.86
N GLY A 462 -17.44 17.11 20.40
CA GLY A 462 -18.00 18.24 21.15
C GLY A 462 -17.64 19.62 20.61
N SER A 463 -17.67 20.64 21.47
CA SER A 463 -17.36 22.04 21.11
C SER A 463 -16.05 22.53 21.74
N LEU A 464 -15.33 23.38 21.01
CA LEU A 464 -14.10 24.03 21.48
C LEU A 464 -14.44 25.17 22.45
N ASN A 465 -13.96 25.08 23.68
CA ASN A 465 -14.03 26.21 24.62
C ASN A 465 -12.99 27.26 24.23
N GLN A 466 -13.44 28.45 23.81
CA GLN A 466 -12.55 29.53 23.34
C GLN A 466 -11.70 30.19 24.44
N GLN A 467 -12.00 29.96 25.72
CA GLN A 467 -11.26 30.51 26.84
C GLN A 467 -10.18 29.55 27.35
N THR A 468 -10.46 28.25 27.39
CA THR A 468 -9.54 27.24 27.91
C THR A 468 -8.75 26.49 26.83
N GLY A 469 -9.21 26.56 25.57
CA GLY A 469 -8.60 25.85 24.45
C GLY A 469 -8.82 24.34 24.47
N THR A 470 -9.78 23.83 25.26
CA THR A 470 -10.04 22.39 25.40
C THR A 470 -11.38 21.99 24.77
N CYS A 471 -11.51 20.74 24.36
CA CYS A 471 -12.78 20.15 23.92
C CYS A 471 -13.66 19.75 25.09
N GLU A 472 -14.89 20.25 25.08
CA GLU A 472 -15.94 19.88 26.03
C GLU A 472 -16.89 18.87 25.35
N ARG A 473 -17.06 17.69 25.95
CA ARG A 473 -18.08 16.72 25.51
C ARG A 473 -19.47 17.31 25.69
N SER A 474 -20.35 17.07 24.72
CA SER A 474 -21.78 17.35 24.86
C SER A 474 -22.33 16.67 26.12
N GLY A 475 -22.58 17.47 27.17
CA GLY A 475 -23.28 17.02 28.40
C GLY A 475 -22.61 17.34 29.74
N THR A 476 -21.32 17.71 29.81
CA THR A 476 -20.66 18.03 31.09
C THR A 476 -20.23 19.48 31.19
N CYS A 477 -21.16 20.33 31.61
CA CYS A 477 -20.90 21.75 31.85
C CYS A 477 -20.41 21.96 33.28
N ILE A 478 -19.23 22.57 33.38
CA ILE A 478 -18.42 22.62 34.60
C ILE A 478 -18.69 23.92 35.39
N GLN A 479 -19.24 24.95 34.74
CA GLN A 479 -19.61 26.21 35.39
C GLN A 479 -20.84 26.02 36.29
N PRO A 480 -20.73 26.23 37.62
CA PRO A 480 -21.88 26.20 38.52
C PRO A 480 -22.76 27.44 38.28
N CYS A 481 -24.08 27.24 38.24
CA CYS A 481 -25.02 28.35 38.12
C CYS A 481 -25.00 29.24 39.37
N PRO A 482 -25.13 30.57 39.22
CA PRO A 482 -25.11 31.51 40.35
C PRO A 482 -26.29 31.29 41.30
N ALA A 483 -26.19 31.84 42.52
CA ALA A 483 -27.23 31.69 43.55
C ALA A 483 -28.61 32.11 43.03
N ASN A 484 -29.65 31.32 43.35
CA ASN A 484 -31.04 31.45 42.89
C ASN A 484 -31.29 31.16 41.38
N SER A 485 -30.43 30.35 40.77
CA SER A 485 -30.68 29.75 39.44
C SER A 485 -30.48 28.24 39.45
N VAL A 486 -31.22 27.55 38.60
CA VAL A 486 -31.19 26.10 38.39
C VAL A 486 -30.71 25.78 36.99
N ARG A 487 -30.05 24.63 36.82
CA ARG A 487 -29.41 24.26 35.56
C ARG A 487 -30.42 23.69 34.55
N GLY A 488 -30.42 24.22 33.33
CA GLY A 488 -31.20 23.73 32.20
C GLY A 488 -30.50 22.60 31.41
N SER A 489 -31.26 21.93 30.54
CA SER A 489 -30.84 20.75 29.75
C SER A 489 -29.75 21.01 28.71
N ASN A 490 -29.51 22.27 28.34
CA ASN A 490 -28.47 22.71 27.39
C ASN A 490 -27.35 23.51 28.08
N CYS A 491 -27.19 23.37 29.40
CA CYS A 491 -26.21 24.11 30.19
C CYS A 491 -26.41 25.62 30.28
N SER A 492 -27.61 26.09 29.96
CA SER A 492 -28.06 27.41 30.39
C SER A 492 -28.40 27.40 31.89
N CYS A 493 -28.22 28.55 32.55
CA CYS A 493 -28.75 28.78 33.89
C CYS A 493 -30.14 29.41 33.77
N LEU A 494 -31.13 28.78 34.38
CA LEU A 494 -32.52 29.20 34.42
C LEU A 494 -32.82 29.82 35.78
N CYS A 495 -33.50 30.95 35.81
CA CYS A 495 -33.86 31.61 37.05
C CYS A 495 -35.26 31.19 37.50
N SER A 496 -35.46 31.08 38.81
CA SER A 496 -36.79 30.83 39.40
C SER A 496 -37.64 32.11 39.41
N ASP A 497 -38.94 31.96 39.67
CA ASP A 497 -39.87 33.06 40.03
C ASP A 497 -39.96 34.20 38.98
N GLY A 498 -40.06 33.84 37.69
CA GLY A 498 -40.32 34.80 36.61
C GLY A 498 -39.15 35.71 36.23
N ARG A 499 -37.95 35.45 36.76
CA ARG A 499 -36.71 36.16 36.42
C ARG A 499 -36.11 35.64 35.12
N TYR A 500 -35.39 36.49 34.40
CA TYR A 500 -34.56 36.06 33.27
C TYR A 500 -33.07 36.14 33.64
N PHE A 501 -32.27 35.31 32.98
CA PHE A 501 -30.84 35.25 33.21
C PHE A 501 -30.13 36.33 32.39
N ASN A 502 -29.48 37.30 33.05
CA ASN A 502 -28.65 38.28 32.37
C ASN A 502 -27.22 37.74 32.21
N GLN A 503 -26.83 37.48 30.96
CA GLN A 503 -25.51 36.93 30.63
C GLN A 503 -24.35 37.92 30.86
N GLN A 504 -24.61 39.24 30.83
CA GLN A 504 -23.58 40.26 31.02
C GLN A 504 -23.23 40.47 32.49
N THR A 505 -24.22 40.38 33.38
CA THR A 505 -24.04 40.59 34.83
C THR A 505 -23.95 39.29 35.62
N TRP A 506 -24.19 38.14 34.98
CA TRP A 506 -24.17 36.80 35.59
C TRP A 506 -25.14 36.66 36.78
N THR A 507 -26.32 37.29 36.68
CA THR A 507 -27.34 37.33 37.74
C THR A 507 -28.75 37.17 37.20
N CYS A 508 -29.66 36.64 38.03
CA CYS A 508 -31.09 36.61 37.73
C CYS A 508 -31.72 37.98 37.98
N VAL A 509 -32.33 38.56 36.95
CA VAL A 509 -32.95 39.90 36.98
C VAL A 509 -34.42 39.84 36.59
N CYS A 510 -35.22 40.78 37.10
CA CYS A 510 -36.63 40.86 36.73
C CYS A 510 -36.79 41.54 35.35
N PRO A 511 -37.76 41.13 34.52
CA PRO A 511 -37.97 41.67 33.15
C PRO A 511 -38.23 43.17 33.06
N GLN A 512 -38.87 43.77 34.08
CA GLN A 512 -39.40 45.13 34.07
C GLN A 512 -39.15 45.80 35.43
N GLU A 513 -38.71 47.06 35.45
CA GLU A 513 -38.66 47.90 36.65
C GLU A 513 -40.08 48.38 37.03
N CYS A 514 -40.37 48.37 38.34
CA CYS A 514 -41.65 48.87 38.84
C CYS A 514 -41.73 50.39 38.64
N PRO A 515 -42.93 50.94 38.39
CA PRO A 515 -43.11 52.37 38.29
C PRO A 515 -42.76 53.05 39.61
N THR A 516 -42.47 54.35 39.57
CA THR A 516 -41.96 55.12 40.71
C THR A 516 -42.86 55.10 41.95
N ASN A 517 -44.15 54.78 41.80
CA ASN A 517 -45.14 54.65 42.87
C ASN A 517 -45.48 53.19 43.26
N ALA A 518 -44.62 52.23 42.90
CA ALA A 518 -44.74 50.82 43.29
C ALA A 518 -43.41 50.28 43.85
N ARG A 519 -43.50 49.32 44.77
CA ARG A 519 -42.36 48.52 45.23
C ARG A 519 -42.41 47.13 44.63
N ARG A 520 -41.24 46.53 44.41
CA ARG A 520 -41.15 45.15 43.94
C ARG A 520 -41.45 44.17 45.07
N ASP A 521 -42.24 43.14 44.78
CA ASP A 521 -42.46 42.01 45.68
C ASP A 521 -41.37 40.92 45.53
N GLY A 522 -41.45 39.85 46.32
CA GLY A 522 -40.46 38.77 46.31
C GLY A 522 -40.41 37.95 45.01
N ALA A 523 -41.42 38.03 44.14
CA ALA A 523 -41.62 37.21 42.95
C ALA A 523 -41.61 38.04 41.64
N CYS A 524 -40.86 39.15 41.63
CA CYS A 524 -40.76 40.10 40.50
C CYS A 524 -42.05 40.83 40.12
N GLY A 525 -43.13 40.69 40.88
CA GLY A 525 -44.33 41.52 40.75
C GLY A 525 -44.12 42.92 41.33
N CYS A 526 -44.97 43.86 40.94
CA CYS A 526 -44.98 45.22 41.47
C CYS A 526 -46.23 45.42 42.32
N GLN A 527 -46.06 45.96 43.51
CA GLN A 527 -47.14 46.31 44.44
C GLN A 527 -47.16 47.82 44.63
N CYS A 528 -48.32 48.43 44.39
CA CYS A 528 -48.51 49.86 44.59
C CYS A 528 -48.23 50.27 46.04
N LEU A 529 -47.61 51.44 46.21
CA LEU A 529 -47.33 51.99 47.54
C LEU A 529 -48.60 52.53 48.21
N ASP A 530 -49.58 52.96 47.40
CA ASP A 530 -50.91 53.37 47.85
C ASP A 530 -51.87 52.17 47.88
N PHE A 531 -52.49 51.92 49.03
CA PHE A 531 -53.42 50.80 49.24
C PHE A 531 -54.73 50.92 48.42
N ASN A 532 -55.05 52.11 47.90
CA ASN A 532 -56.22 52.33 47.04
C ASN A 532 -55.93 52.11 45.54
N GLN A 533 -54.71 51.68 45.20
CA GLN A 533 -54.28 51.44 43.83
C GLN A 533 -53.96 49.96 43.59
N ILE A 534 -54.30 49.48 42.41
CA ILE A 534 -53.98 48.15 41.90
C ILE A 534 -52.95 48.31 40.78
N TYR A 535 -51.91 47.47 40.79
CA TYR A 535 -50.90 47.48 39.75
C TYR A 535 -51.45 46.82 38.48
N ASP A 536 -51.44 47.56 37.37
CA ASP A 536 -51.76 47.05 36.04
C ASP A 536 -50.46 46.60 35.33
N PRO A 537 -50.27 45.28 35.13
CA PRO A 537 -49.06 44.74 34.49
C PRO A 537 -48.99 45.03 32.99
N VAL A 538 -50.09 45.42 32.34
CA VAL A 538 -50.11 45.73 30.89
C VAL A 538 -49.60 47.15 30.63
N THR A 539 -50.02 48.11 31.47
CA THR A 539 -49.63 49.52 31.33
C THR A 539 -48.42 49.91 32.19
N ASN A 540 -47.96 49.03 33.07
CA ASN A 540 -46.89 49.26 34.06
C ASN A 540 -47.19 50.48 34.96
N GLN A 541 -48.45 50.62 35.41
CA GLN A 541 -48.91 51.73 36.26
C GLN A 541 -49.75 51.24 37.43
N CYS A 542 -49.74 52.01 38.52
CA CYS A 542 -50.67 51.84 39.63
C CYS A 542 -51.93 52.68 39.38
N VAL A 543 -53.06 52.01 39.17
CA VAL A 543 -54.35 52.62 38.85
C VAL A 543 -55.31 52.51 40.03
N ARG A 544 -56.21 53.47 40.21
CA ARG A 544 -57.17 53.45 41.32
C ARG A 544 -58.23 52.35 41.14
N SER A 545 -58.59 51.70 42.24
CA SER A 545 -59.55 50.57 42.32
C SER A 545 -60.94 50.88 41.73
N ASP A 546 -61.28 52.16 41.60
CA ASP A 546 -62.59 52.69 41.18
C ASP A 546 -62.79 52.83 39.66
N THR A 547 -61.82 52.41 38.83
CA THR A 547 -61.98 52.37 37.36
C THR A 547 -62.13 50.95 36.81
N CYS A 548 -63.33 50.59 36.37
CA CYS A 548 -63.61 49.34 35.62
C CYS A 548 -62.81 49.29 34.31
N ILE A 549 -61.99 48.24 34.13
CA ILE A 549 -61.07 48.06 32.98
C ILE A 549 -61.66 47.12 31.91
N GLN A 550 -62.97 46.90 31.87
CA GLN A 550 -63.61 46.13 30.79
C GLN A 550 -65.00 46.65 30.43
N ALA A 551 -65.16 47.08 29.18
CA ALA A 551 -66.47 47.18 28.55
C ALA A 551 -66.95 45.76 28.20
N CYS A 552 -68.17 45.40 28.58
CA CYS A 552 -68.78 44.14 28.16
C CYS A 552 -68.94 44.12 26.63
N PRO A 553 -68.62 43.01 25.95
CA PRO A 553 -68.86 42.87 24.51
C PRO A 553 -70.36 42.89 24.22
N ALA A 554 -70.75 43.61 23.16
CA ALA A 554 -72.13 43.66 22.68
C ALA A 554 -72.44 42.38 21.89
N ASN A 555 -72.80 41.31 22.62
CA ASN A 555 -73.75 40.24 22.25
C ASN A 555 -73.69 39.10 23.26
#